data_AF-A0AAP0S402-F1
#
_entry.id   AF-A0AAP0S402-F1
#
_cell.length_a   1.000
_cell.length_b   1.000
_cell.length_c   1.000
_cell.angle_alpha   90.00
_cell.angle_beta   90.00
_cell.angle_gamma   90.00
#
_symmetry.space_group_name_H-M   'P 1'
#
loop_
_entity.id
_entity.type
_entity.pdbx_description
1 polymer ?
#
loop_
_entity_poly.entity_id
_entity_poly.type
_entity_poly.pdbx_seq_one_letter_code
_entity_poly.pdbx_strand_id
1 'polypeptide(L)'
;MEFAARRAGFPSGIFLIVGLFISAIGSSHASIHIYDTDSFREVGNSYLLSGGSEGIVAASSAHSSIRSSIHDGRSYIQFKNITFWRTKEASDQHSDMEHSTGLIQVIIFEAADRDNIGGSAYGGQRSICCTPDLAKLEGCKQGEVIRIPSATDINWPMVLNVQFSGNYLSTKMDNVEVNITKTGMYNLFFIACDSKLKGLIMSGKTLWKNPDGYLPGRMAPLMNFYVIMSLAYVFLSVIWFSQYVRFWRDILQLQHCITVVIGSWIV
;
A
#
# COMPACT_ATOMS: atom_id res chain seq x y z
N MET A 1 0.41 -57.45 39.10
CA MET A 1 -0.42 -56.37 38.52
C MET A 1 -0.33 -55.20 39.46
N GLU A 2 0.28 -54.09 39.04
CA GLU A 2 -0.19 -52.73 39.33
C GLU A 2 0.74 -51.74 38.60
N PHE A 3 0.16 -51.10 37.58
CA PHE A 3 0.79 -50.08 36.75
C PHE A 3 0.85 -48.77 37.54
N ALA A 4 2.03 -48.37 38.00
CA ALA A 4 2.25 -47.04 38.55
C ALA A 4 2.41 -46.03 37.41
N ALA A 5 1.33 -45.31 37.09
CA ALA A 5 1.32 -44.19 36.16
C ALA A 5 2.18 -43.03 36.71
N ARG A 6 3.39 -42.87 36.20
CA ARG A 6 4.16 -41.62 36.38
C ARG A 6 3.45 -40.52 35.58
N ARG A 7 2.78 -39.60 36.28
CA ARG A 7 2.34 -38.31 35.72
C ARG A 7 3.59 -37.58 35.18
N ALA A 8 3.71 -37.54 33.87
CA ALA A 8 4.60 -36.58 33.22
C ALA A 8 4.06 -35.18 33.51
N GLY A 9 4.70 -34.47 34.44
CA GLY A 9 4.43 -33.06 34.67
C GLY A 9 4.73 -32.31 33.38
N PHE A 10 3.69 -31.72 32.77
CA PHE A 10 3.83 -30.85 31.62
C PHE A 10 4.75 -29.68 32.01
N PRO A 11 5.83 -29.35 31.26
CA PRO A 11 6.79 -28.36 31.72
C PRO A 11 6.13 -26.98 31.68
N SER A 12 5.95 -26.36 32.85
CA SER A 12 5.41 -25.01 33.01
C SER A 12 6.22 -23.95 32.24
N GLY A 13 7.47 -24.24 31.86
CA GLY A 13 8.31 -23.36 31.03
C GLY A 13 7.85 -23.24 29.57
N ILE A 14 7.13 -24.22 29.01
CA ILE A 14 6.63 -24.15 27.62
C ILE A 14 5.57 -23.04 27.49
N PHE A 15 4.69 -22.89 28.49
CA PHE A 15 3.67 -21.84 28.50
C PHE A 15 4.28 -20.43 28.64
N LEU A 16 5.39 -20.30 29.38
CA LEU A 16 6.12 -19.03 29.52
C LEU A 16 6.80 -18.62 28.21
N ILE A 17 7.42 -19.56 27.49
CA ILE A 17 8.06 -19.31 26.20
C ILE A 17 7.01 -18.92 25.14
N VAL A 18 5.88 -19.63 25.08
CA VAL A 18 4.77 -19.29 24.16
C VAL A 18 4.18 -17.91 24.50
N GLY A 19 4.04 -17.56 25.78
CA GLY A 19 3.59 -16.24 26.21
C GLY A 19 4.53 -15.10 25.78
N LEU A 20 5.85 -15.33 25.85
CA LEU A 20 6.88 -14.37 25.44
C LEU A 20 6.87 -14.14 23.92
N PHE A 21 6.68 -15.20 23.12
CA PHE A 21 6.52 -15.08 21.65
C PHE A 21 5.27 -14.30 21.23
N ILE A 22 4.15 -14.45 21.96
CA ILE A 22 2.91 -13.70 21.68
C ILE A 22 3.06 -12.22 22.02
N SER A 23 3.84 -11.88 23.04
CA SER A 23 4.09 -10.48 23.44
C SER A 23 4.95 -9.68 22.44
N ALA A 24 5.65 -10.34 21.53
CA ALA A 24 6.48 -9.73 20.49
C ALA A 24 5.70 -9.36 19.22
N ILE A 25 4.37 -9.56 19.18
CA ILE A 25 3.53 -9.16 18.04
C ILE A 25 3.36 -7.64 18.07
N GLY A 26 4.25 -6.94 17.37
CA GLY A 26 4.14 -5.50 17.14
C GLY A 26 2.90 -5.11 16.32
N SER A 27 2.56 -3.83 16.34
CA SER A 27 1.49 -3.28 15.50
C SER A 27 1.84 -3.40 14.02
N SER A 28 1.01 -4.10 13.24
CA SER A 28 1.14 -4.12 11.78
C SER A 28 0.52 -2.86 11.18
N HIS A 29 1.23 -2.24 10.24
CA HIS A 29 0.69 -1.13 9.48
C HIS A 29 -0.31 -1.67 8.45
N ALA A 30 -1.55 -1.19 8.52
CA ALA A 30 -2.53 -1.34 7.46
C ALA A 30 -2.04 -0.62 6.19
N SER A 31 -2.59 -1.01 5.03
CA SER A 31 -2.33 -0.39 3.72
C SER A 31 -2.96 1.01 3.67
N ILE A 32 -2.26 1.94 4.33
CA ILE A 32 -2.63 3.33 4.54
C ILE A 32 -1.43 4.18 4.20
N HIS A 33 -1.56 5.01 3.17
CA HIS A 33 -0.56 6.02 2.86
C HIS A 33 -0.99 7.33 3.50
N ILE A 34 -0.12 7.87 4.36
CA ILE A 34 -0.31 9.15 5.04
C ILE A 34 0.65 10.14 4.39
N TYR A 35 0.12 11.32 4.07
CA TYR A 35 0.86 12.42 3.47
C TYR A 35 0.89 13.57 4.46
N ASP A 36 2.09 14.01 4.81
CA ASP A 36 2.30 15.09 5.77
C ASP A 36 3.12 16.19 5.12
N THR A 37 2.41 17.14 4.50
CA THR A 37 3.02 18.29 3.79
C THR A 37 3.99 17.88 2.68
N ASP A 38 3.64 16.81 1.97
CA ASP A 38 4.47 16.28 0.90
C ASP A 38 4.47 17.22 -0.32
N SER A 39 5.67 17.56 -0.80
CA SER A 39 5.88 18.46 -1.93
C SER A 39 5.83 17.74 -3.27
N PHE A 40 5.23 18.37 -4.27
CA PHE A 40 5.25 17.86 -5.65
C PHE A 40 6.63 18.06 -6.28
N ARG A 41 7.08 17.08 -7.06
CA ARG A 41 8.34 17.11 -7.78
C ARG A 41 8.13 17.45 -9.25
N GLU A 42 9.05 18.20 -9.83
CA GLU A 42 9.02 18.51 -11.26
C GLU A 42 9.42 17.27 -12.07
N VAL A 43 8.51 16.81 -12.93
CA VAL A 43 8.69 15.65 -13.81
C VAL A 43 8.26 16.04 -15.22
N GLY A 44 9.25 16.32 -16.07
CA GLY A 44 9.00 16.77 -17.44
C GLY A 44 8.28 18.11 -17.46
N ASN A 45 7.05 18.13 -17.98
CA ASN A 45 6.20 19.32 -18.07
C ASN A 45 5.09 19.35 -17.00
N SER A 46 5.27 18.63 -15.90
CA SER A 46 4.27 18.47 -14.85
C SER A 46 4.88 18.50 -13.46
N TYR A 47 4.09 18.83 -12.45
CA TYR A 47 4.42 18.60 -11.05
C TYR A 47 3.71 17.34 -10.58
N LEU A 48 4.46 16.37 -10.05
CA LEU A 48 3.97 15.05 -9.70
C LEU A 48 4.33 14.67 -8.26
N LEU A 49 3.36 14.11 -7.55
CA LEU A 49 3.54 13.47 -6.25
C LEU A 49 3.02 12.02 -6.31
N SER A 50 3.83 11.07 -5.83
CA SER A 50 3.41 9.67 -5.78
C SER A 50 2.59 9.39 -4.53
N GLY A 51 1.35 8.94 -4.74
CA GLY A 51 0.38 8.55 -3.71
C GLY A 51 0.49 7.09 -3.26
N GLY A 52 1.60 6.41 -3.54
CA GLY A 52 1.78 5.00 -3.20
C GLY A 52 1.43 4.02 -4.32
N SER A 53 1.79 2.77 -4.06
CA SER A 53 1.73 1.66 -4.99
C SER A 53 1.45 0.38 -4.22
N GLU A 54 0.32 -0.26 -4.48
CA GLU A 54 -0.14 -1.42 -3.72
C GLU A 54 -0.80 -2.45 -4.61
N GLY A 55 -0.66 -3.72 -4.21
CA GLY A 55 -1.39 -4.82 -4.81
C GLY A 55 -2.81 -4.84 -4.27
N ILE A 56 -3.79 -4.77 -5.17
CA ILE A 56 -5.20 -4.91 -4.83
C ILE A 56 -5.79 -6.14 -5.52
N VAL A 57 -6.49 -6.97 -4.76
CA VAL A 57 -7.26 -8.10 -5.28
C VAL A 57 -8.65 -7.61 -5.65
N ALA A 58 -9.19 -8.06 -6.78
CA ALA A 58 -10.56 -7.78 -7.20
C ALA A 58 -11.56 -8.06 -6.07
N ALA A 59 -12.59 -7.21 -5.96
CA ALA A 59 -13.68 -7.44 -5.03
C ALA A 59 -14.31 -8.83 -5.26
N SER A 60 -14.51 -9.58 -4.18
CA SER A 60 -15.16 -10.89 -4.22
C SER A 60 -16.66 -10.73 -3.97
N SER A 61 -17.48 -11.40 -4.77
CA SER A 61 -18.95 -11.42 -4.63
C SER A 61 -19.44 -12.27 -3.45
N ALA A 62 -18.55 -12.62 -2.51
CA ALA A 62 -18.87 -13.46 -1.37
C ALA A 62 -19.90 -12.77 -0.46
N HIS A 63 -21.17 -13.13 -0.68
CA HIS A 63 -22.32 -12.78 0.14
C HIS A 63 -22.24 -13.51 1.49
N SER A 64 -21.27 -13.13 2.32
CA SER A 64 -21.10 -13.67 3.66
C SER A 64 -21.92 -12.81 4.63
N SER A 65 -23.03 -13.40 5.11
CA SER A 65 -23.93 -12.86 6.13
C SER A 65 -23.31 -12.72 7.52
N ILE A 66 -22.00 -12.98 7.67
CA ILE A 66 -21.25 -12.76 8.89
C ILE A 66 -20.53 -11.42 8.78
N ARG A 67 -21.17 -10.40 9.39
CA ARG A 67 -20.68 -9.02 9.52
C ARG A 67 -19.41 -8.96 10.37
N SER A 68 -18.26 -9.33 9.81
CA SER A 68 -17.00 -8.71 10.22
C SER A 68 -16.78 -7.51 9.29
N SER A 69 -16.74 -6.29 9.82
CA SER A 69 -16.66 -5.06 9.01
C SER A 69 -15.39 -4.95 8.14
N ILE A 70 -14.41 -5.81 8.41
CA ILE A 70 -13.08 -5.77 7.80
C ILE A 70 -12.97 -6.73 6.62
N HIS A 71 -13.53 -7.94 6.70
CA HIS A 71 -13.49 -8.96 5.64
C HIS A 71 -14.85 -9.05 4.94
N ASP A 72 -15.27 -7.94 4.34
CA ASP A 72 -16.56 -7.81 3.65
C ASP A 72 -16.45 -8.11 2.14
N GLY A 73 -15.29 -8.61 1.68
CA GLY A 73 -15.03 -8.94 0.29
C GLY A 73 -14.86 -7.73 -0.63
N ARG A 74 -14.93 -6.50 -0.11
CA ARG A 74 -14.82 -5.27 -0.89
C ARG A 74 -13.37 -4.85 -1.08
N SER A 75 -13.08 -4.34 -2.27
CA SER A 75 -11.78 -3.77 -2.61
C SER A 75 -11.95 -2.35 -3.12
N TYR A 76 -11.27 -1.40 -2.46
CA TYR A 76 -11.38 0.00 -2.84
C TYR A 76 -10.18 0.83 -2.40
N ILE A 77 -9.99 1.96 -3.08
CA ILE A 77 -9.09 3.03 -2.67
C ILE A 77 -9.97 4.21 -2.20
N GLN A 78 -9.80 4.61 -0.96
CA GLN A 78 -10.58 5.68 -0.34
C GLN A 78 -9.69 6.86 0.02
N PHE A 79 -10.05 8.03 -0.49
CA PHE A 79 -9.39 9.29 -0.19
C PHE A 79 -10.01 9.91 1.07
N LYS A 80 -9.17 10.31 2.03
CA LYS A 80 -9.62 10.93 3.29
C LYS A 80 -8.88 12.20 3.60
N ASN A 81 -9.64 13.29 3.76
CA ASN A 81 -9.17 14.60 4.20
C ASN A 81 -7.96 15.10 3.39
N ILE A 82 -7.97 14.89 2.07
CA ILE A 82 -6.89 15.39 1.21
C ILE A 82 -7.07 16.89 1.00
N THR A 83 -6.03 17.63 1.32
CA THR A 83 -5.95 19.07 1.14
C THR A 83 -4.68 19.40 0.38
N PHE A 84 -4.83 20.20 -0.67
CA PHE A 84 -3.73 20.74 -1.45
C PHE A 84 -3.53 22.19 -1.07
N TRP A 85 -2.29 22.61 -0.95
CA TRP A 85 -1.91 23.99 -0.70
C TRP A 85 -1.01 24.47 -1.82
N ARG A 86 -1.38 25.60 -2.41
CA ARG A 86 -0.55 26.33 -3.36
C ARG A 86 0.21 27.45 -2.67
N THR A 87 1.26 27.92 -3.33
CA THR A 87 2.05 29.06 -2.88
C THR A 87 1.25 30.35 -2.94
N LYS A 88 1.64 31.34 -2.13
CA LYS A 88 0.97 32.64 -2.11
C LYS A 88 1.15 33.37 -3.44
N GLU A 89 2.32 33.23 -4.05
CA GLU A 89 2.65 33.78 -5.36
C GLU A 89 1.75 33.24 -6.48
N ALA A 90 1.29 31.99 -6.36
CA ALA A 90 0.34 31.38 -7.28
C ALA A 90 -1.11 31.84 -7.03
N SER A 91 -1.46 32.09 -5.76
CA SER A 91 -2.79 32.55 -5.35
C SER A 91 -3.04 34.02 -5.70
N ASP A 92 -2.05 34.89 -5.49
CA ASP A 92 -2.15 36.34 -5.72
C ASP A 92 -2.31 36.71 -7.21
N GLN A 93 -2.07 35.77 -8.12
CA GLN A 93 -2.27 35.95 -9.57
C GLN A 93 -3.74 35.84 -10.00
N HIS A 94 -4.63 35.42 -9.11
CA HIS A 94 -6.02 35.14 -9.42
C HIS A 94 -6.96 36.01 -8.58
N SER A 95 -8.08 36.39 -9.18
CA SER A 95 -9.14 37.11 -8.48
C SER A 95 -10.08 36.17 -7.72
N ASP A 96 -10.76 36.67 -6.69
CA ASP A 96 -11.69 35.90 -5.85
C ASP A 96 -12.84 35.26 -6.65
N MET A 97 -13.18 35.83 -7.81
CA MET A 97 -14.32 35.42 -8.63
C MET A 97 -14.01 34.32 -9.66
N GLU A 98 -12.75 33.94 -9.83
CA GLU A 98 -12.37 32.89 -10.78
C GLU A 98 -12.61 31.50 -10.21
N HIS A 99 -13.35 30.64 -10.90
CA HIS A 99 -13.72 29.31 -10.36
C HIS A 99 -12.74 28.18 -10.70
N SER A 100 -11.78 28.40 -11.61
CA SER A 100 -10.81 27.40 -12.04
C SER A 100 -9.42 28.03 -12.13
N THR A 101 -8.75 28.12 -10.98
CA THR A 101 -7.46 28.83 -10.82
C THR A 101 -6.29 27.89 -10.57
N GLY A 102 -6.50 26.60 -10.88
CA GLY A 102 -5.48 25.56 -10.78
C GLY A 102 -6.12 24.19 -10.78
N LEU A 103 -5.78 23.36 -11.78
CA LEU A 103 -6.26 22.00 -11.90
C LEU A 103 -5.22 21.01 -11.37
N ILE A 104 -5.64 20.16 -10.43
CA ILE A 104 -4.92 18.98 -9.97
C ILE A 104 -5.70 17.76 -10.41
N GLN A 105 -5.01 16.80 -11.01
CA GLN A 105 -5.60 15.55 -11.45
C GLN A 105 -4.97 14.39 -10.69
N VAL A 106 -5.85 13.61 -10.07
CA VAL A 106 -5.49 12.40 -9.35
C VAL A 106 -5.71 11.23 -10.29
N ILE A 107 -4.67 10.48 -10.59
CA ILE A 107 -4.72 9.37 -11.54
C ILE A 107 -4.43 8.06 -10.81
N ILE A 108 -5.34 7.11 -10.99
CA ILE A 108 -5.21 5.75 -10.50
C ILE A 108 -5.07 4.84 -11.73
N PHE A 109 -4.02 4.04 -11.77
CA PHE A 109 -3.74 3.17 -12.89
C PHE A 109 -3.12 1.86 -12.45
N GLU A 110 -3.40 0.80 -13.19
CA GLU A 110 -2.71 -0.47 -13.03
C GLU A 110 -1.27 -0.33 -13.55
N ALA A 111 -0.30 -1.00 -12.94
CA ALA A 111 1.09 -0.99 -13.37
C ALA A 111 1.28 -1.40 -14.85
N ALA A 112 0.39 -2.25 -15.38
CA ALA A 112 0.36 -2.62 -16.79
C ALA A 112 -0.06 -1.45 -17.71
N ASP A 113 -0.86 -0.51 -17.21
CA ASP A 113 -1.33 0.66 -17.95
C ASP A 113 -0.41 1.88 -17.77
N ARG A 114 0.80 1.70 -17.21
CA ARG A 114 1.75 2.79 -16.98
C ARG A 114 2.09 3.54 -18.28
N ASP A 115 2.20 2.82 -19.39
CA ASP A 115 2.49 3.41 -20.71
C ASP A 115 1.27 4.07 -21.37
N ASN A 116 0.09 3.97 -20.75
CA ASN A 116 -1.13 4.63 -21.20
C ASN A 116 -1.30 6.03 -20.61
N ILE A 117 -0.32 6.51 -19.83
CA ILE A 117 -0.29 7.86 -19.26
C ILE A 117 0.81 8.67 -19.93
N GLY A 118 0.47 9.89 -20.35
CA GLY A 118 1.39 10.77 -21.05
C GLY A 118 1.57 10.39 -22.52
N GLY A 119 2.11 11.30 -23.31
CA GLY A 119 2.36 11.15 -24.74
C GLY A 119 3.67 11.79 -25.17
N SER A 120 4.05 11.64 -26.44
CA SER A 120 5.20 12.35 -26.99
C SER A 120 4.89 12.78 -28.42
N ALA A 121 4.92 14.08 -28.69
CA ALA A 121 4.65 14.61 -30.03
C ALA A 121 5.70 14.18 -31.07
N TYR A 122 6.95 13.96 -30.65
CA TYR A 122 8.09 13.76 -31.56
C TYR A 122 8.98 12.55 -31.21
N GLY A 123 8.47 11.59 -30.43
CA GLY A 123 9.18 10.33 -30.15
C GLY A 123 10.38 10.45 -29.20
N GLY A 124 10.33 11.39 -28.25
CA GLY A 124 11.40 11.65 -27.27
C GLY A 124 10.92 11.52 -25.83
N GLN A 125 11.18 12.55 -25.01
CA GLN A 125 10.70 12.59 -23.64
C GLN A 125 9.16 12.57 -23.60
N ARG A 126 8.59 11.68 -22.78
CA ARG A 126 7.14 11.60 -22.58
C ARG A 126 6.69 12.76 -21.71
N SER A 127 5.74 13.53 -22.22
CA SER A 127 5.05 14.60 -21.52
C SER A 127 3.82 14.02 -20.85
N ILE A 128 3.63 14.31 -19.57
CA ILE A 128 2.46 13.83 -18.81
C ILE A 128 1.26 14.72 -19.11
N CYS A 129 1.50 16.03 -19.17
CA CYS A 129 0.48 17.03 -19.43
C CYS A 129 0.35 17.30 -20.94
N CYS A 130 -0.89 17.50 -21.39
CA CYS A 130 -1.21 17.81 -22.77
C CYS A 130 -0.72 19.21 -23.13
N THR A 131 0.27 19.27 -24.02
CA THR A 131 0.75 20.51 -24.62
C THR A 131 -0.08 20.86 -25.87
N PRO A 132 -0.03 22.11 -26.37
CA PRO A 132 -0.74 22.50 -27.59
C PRO A 132 -0.43 21.63 -28.82
N ASP A 133 0.80 21.12 -28.92
CA ASP A 133 1.20 20.26 -30.03
C ASP A 133 0.59 18.86 -29.91
N LEU A 134 0.57 18.29 -28.69
CA LEU A 134 -0.08 17.01 -28.43
C LEU A 134 -1.60 17.12 -28.55
N ALA A 135 -2.21 18.26 -28.20
CA ALA A 135 -3.64 18.49 -28.39
C ALA A 135 -4.06 18.38 -29.87
N LYS A 136 -3.17 18.78 -30.80
CA LYS A 136 -3.42 18.68 -32.25
C LYS A 136 -3.17 17.28 -32.81
N LEU A 137 -2.18 16.57 -32.27
CA LEU A 137 -1.78 15.24 -32.77
C LEU A 137 -2.62 14.10 -32.15
N GLU A 138 -2.80 14.12 -30.83
CA GLU A 138 -3.48 13.08 -30.05
C GLU A 138 -4.93 13.47 -29.69
N GLY A 139 -5.33 14.73 -29.87
CA GLY A 139 -6.69 15.18 -29.55
C GLY A 139 -6.96 15.38 -28.05
N CYS A 140 -5.91 15.54 -27.23
CA CYS A 140 -6.05 15.76 -25.78
C CYS A 140 -6.47 17.21 -25.43
N LYS A 141 -7.06 17.40 -24.25
CA LYS A 141 -7.41 18.74 -23.73
C LYS A 141 -6.18 19.40 -23.14
N GLN A 142 -5.85 20.59 -23.63
CA GLN A 142 -4.69 21.34 -23.16
C GLN A 142 -4.76 21.60 -21.65
N GLY A 143 -3.64 21.37 -20.96
CA GLY A 143 -3.56 21.57 -19.50
C GLY A 143 -4.15 20.44 -18.66
N GLU A 144 -4.66 19.38 -19.29
CA GLU A 144 -5.03 18.12 -18.62
C GLU A 144 -3.97 17.04 -18.86
N VAL A 145 -3.96 16.02 -18.02
CA VAL A 145 -3.11 14.84 -18.17
C VAL A 145 -3.60 13.99 -19.33
N ILE A 146 -2.65 13.51 -20.12
CA ILE A 146 -2.93 12.63 -21.25
C ILE A 146 -3.27 11.25 -20.72
N ARG A 147 -4.51 10.84 -20.99
CA ARG A 147 -5.07 9.55 -20.63
C ARG A 147 -5.39 8.77 -21.89
N ILE A 148 -4.70 7.66 -22.08
CA ILE A 148 -5.03 6.66 -23.09
C ILE A 148 -5.85 5.56 -22.40
N PRO A 149 -7.06 5.21 -22.88
CA PRO A 149 -7.82 4.12 -22.29
C PRO A 149 -7.05 2.79 -22.34
N SER A 150 -7.18 1.97 -21.29
CA SER A 150 -6.61 0.63 -21.28
C SER A 150 -7.25 -0.25 -22.36
N ALA A 151 -6.47 -1.19 -22.89
CA ALA A 151 -6.97 -2.19 -23.83
C ALA A 151 -8.04 -3.11 -23.21
N THR A 152 -8.03 -3.24 -21.87
CA THR A 152 -8.94 -4.14 -21.15
C THR A 152 -10.18 -3.45 -20.58
N ASP A 153 -10.08 -2.15 -20.24
CA ASP A 153 -11.20 -1.38 -19.72
C ASP A 153 -11.09 0.09 -20.16
N ILE A 154 -12.13 0.59 -20.82
CA ILE A 154 -12.17 1.94 -21.35
C ILE A 154 -12.23 3.01 -20.25
N ASN A 155 -12.62 2.64 -19.02
CA ASN A 155 -12.71 3.52 -17.85
C ASN A 155 -11.37 3.65 -17.11
N TRP A 156 -10.41 2.78 -17.38
CA TRP A 156 -9.05 2.86 -16.83
C TRP A 156 -8.08 3.49 -17.83
N PRO A 157 -7.07 4.27 -17.38
CA PRO A 157 -6.81 4.66 -15.99
C PRO A 157 -7.83 5.70 -15.48
N MET A 158 -8.16 5.68 -14.19
CA MET A 158 -9.19 6.57 -13.63
C MET A 158 -8.59 7.93 -13.28
N VAL A 159 -9.29 9.02 -13.63
CA VAL A 159 -8.84 10.40 -13.36
C VAL A 159 -9.89 11.14 -12.54
N LEU A 160 -9.48 11.73 -11.43
CA LEU A 160 -10.32 12.59 -10.58
C LEU A 160 -9.77 14.02 -10.63
N ASN A 161 -10.64 14.98 -10.91
CA ASN A 161 -10.28 16.39 -11.05
C ASN A 161 -10.54 17.13 -9.75
N VAL A 162 -9.54 17.88 -9.27
CA VAL A 162 -9.64 18.78 -8.13
C VAL A 162 -9.22 20.16 -8.58
N GLN A 163 -10.05 21.17 -8.31
CA GLN A 163 -9.80 22.53 -8.78
C GLN A 163 -9.63 23.49 -7.60
N PHE A 164 -8.72 24.44 -7.75
CA PHE A 164 -8.68 25.63 -6.92
C PHE A 164 -9.72 26.63 -7.39
N SER A 165 -10.33 27.30 -6.42
CA SER A 165 -11.28 28.40 -6.63
C SER A 165 -10.67 29.70 -6.09
N GLY A 166 -10.98 30.81 -6.73
CA GLY A 166 -10.55 32.16 -6.40
C GLY A 166 -9.05 32.29 -6.16
N ASN A 167 -8.70 33.10 -5.17
CA ASN A 167 -7.37 33.24 -4.60
C ASN A 167 -7.14 32.34 -3.37
N TYR A 168 -7.98 31.33 -3.11
CA TYR A 168 -7.80 30.50 -1.91
C TYR A 168 -6.46 29.75 -1.93
N LEU A 169 -5.73 29.75 -0.82
CA LEU A 169 -4.43 29.05 -0.70
C LEU A 169 -4.59 27.54 -0.67
N SER A 170 -5.73 27.04 -0.21
CA SER A 170 -6.00 25.62 -0.06
C SER A 170 -7.26 25.19 -0.79
N THR A 171 -7.25 23.99 -1.38
CA THR A 171 -8.45 23.30 -1.85
C THR A 171 -8.52 21.90 -1.24
N LYS A 172 -9.74 21.44 -0.96
CA LYS A 172 -9.99 20.11 -0.40
C LYS A 172 -10.59 19.22 -1.48
N MET A 173 -10.11 17.98 -1.52
CA MET A 173 -10.71 16.94 -2.34
C MET A 173 -11.86 16.28 -1.58
N ASP A 174 -12.92 15.92 -2.31
CA ASP A 174 -14.02 15.14 -1.76
C ASP A 174 -13.54 13.76 -1.29
N ASN A 175 -14.18 13.23 -0.25
CA ASN A 175 -13.90 11.88 0.24
C ASN A 175 -14.50 10.83 -0.71
N VAL A 176 -13.82 10.58 -1.82
CA VAL A 176 -14.23 9.62 -2.85
C VAL A 176 -13.72 8.22 -2.51
N GLU A 177 -14.54 7.22 -2.84
CA GLU A 177 -14.18 5.81 -2.80
C GLU A 177 -14.19 5.25 -4.22
N VAL A 178 -13.07 4.66 -4.64
CA VAL A 178 -12.90 4.05 -5.96
C VAL A 178 -12.87 2.53 -5.79
N ASN A 179 -13.90 1.87 -6.31
CA ASN A 179 -14.00 0.41 -6.26
C ASN A 179 -13.09 -0.26 -7.29
N ILE A 180 -12.41 -1.33 -6.86
CA ILE A 180 -11.46 -2.06 -7.69
C ILE A 180 -12.06 -3.42 -8.08
N THR A 181 -12.26 -3.61 -9.38
CA THR A 181 -12.90 -4.80 -9.96
C THR A 181 -11.91 -5.82 -10.51
N LYS A 182 -10.65 -5.42 -10.74
CA LYS A 182 -9.61 -6.26 -11.32
C LYS A 182 -8.44 -6.40 -10.34
N THR A 183 -7.89 -7.61 -10.24
CA THR A 183 -6.69 -7.86 -9.44
C THR A 183 -5.48 -7.32 -10.17
N GLY A 184 -4.67 -6.51 -9.51
CA GLY A 184 -3.48 -5.92 -10.10
C GLY A 184 -2.65 -5.11 -9.11
N MET A 185 -1.51 -4.62 -9.59
CA MET A 185 -0.71 -3.62 -8.87
C MET A 185 -1.18 -2.24 -9.28
N TYR A 186 -1.76 -1.47 -8.36
CA TYR A 186 -2.28 -0.14 -8.64
C TYR A 186 -1.33 0.93 -8.12
N ASN A 187 -1.16 1.99 -8.92
CA ASN A 187 -0.38 3.16 -8.57
C ASN A 187 -1.30 4.38 -8.54
N LEU A 188 -1.02 5.28 -7.61
CA LEU A 188 -1.74 6.53 -7.45
C LEU A 188 -0.77 7.69 -7.65
N PHE A 189 -1.06 8.60 -8.59
CA PHE A 189 -0.30 9.83 -8.78
C PHE A 189 -1.19 11.06 -8.64
N PHE A 190 -0.68 12.09 -7.97
CA PHE A 190 -1.24 13.43 -7.97
C PHE A 190 -0.43 14.28 -8.93
N ILE A 191 -1.08 14.89 -9.91
CA ILE A 191 -0.42 15.59 -11.01
C ILE A 191 -1.02 16.98 -11.15
N ALA A 192 -0.18 18.00 -11.25
CA ALA A 192 -0.57 19.35 -11.62
C ALA A 192 0.14 19.75 -12.92
N CYS A 193 -0.66 20.19 -13.90
CA CYS A 193 -0.19 20.57 -15.22
C CYS A 193 0.00 22.08 -15.41
N ASP A 194 -0.47 22.87 -14.45
CA ASP A 194 -0.30 24.31 -14.48
C ASP A 194 1.09 24.69 -13.95
N SER A 195 1.87 25.40 -14.77
CA SER A 195 3.20 25.88 -14.42
C SER A 195 3.18 26.86 -13.24
N LYS A 196 2.05 27.54 -13.01
CA LYS A 196 1.84 28.48 -11.90
C LYS A 196 1.74 27.79 -10.55
N LEU A 197 1.38 26.51 -10.51
CA LEU A 197 1.26 25.74 -9.27
C LEU A 197 2.61 25.18 -8.77
N LYS A 198 3.69 25.95 -8.95
CA LYS A 198 5.01 25.57 -8.45
C LYS A 198 5.01 25.60 -6.92
N GLY A 199 5.57 24.55 -6.31
CA GLY A 199 5.67 24.44 -4.85
C GLY A 199 4.39 23.98 -4.16
N LEU A 200 3.51 23.27 -4.89
CA LEU A 200 2.37 22.58 -4.29
C LEU A 200 2.81 21.63 -3.17
N ILE A 201 2.06 21.65 -2.08
CA ILE A 201 2.18 20.67 -0.99
C ILE A 201 0.82 20.01 -0.73
N MET A 202 0.85 18.76 -0.27
CA MET A 202 -0.34 17.97 0.01
C MET A 202 -0.29 17.37 1.41
N SER A 203 -1.43 17.37 2.08
CA SER A 203 -1.63 16.64 3.33
C SER A 203 -2.92 15.83 3.27
N GLY A 204 -2.93 14.67 3.92
CA GLY A 204 -4.11 13.81 3.98
C GLY A 204 -3.73 12.33 4.10
N LYS A 205 -4.67 11.44 3.77
CA LYS A 205 -4.37 10.00 3.70
C LYS A 205 -5.23 9.28 2.69
N THR A 206 -4.71 8.18 2.17
CA THR A 206 -5.44 7.23 1.33
C THR A 206 -5.46 5.86 1.99
N LEU A 207 -6.63 5.25 2.04
CA LEU A 207 -6.86 3.91 2.56
C LEU A 207 -7.03 2.95 1.39
N TRP A 208 -6.28 1.85 1.42
CA TRP A 208 -6.31 0.83 0.38
C TRP A 208 -6.82 -0.45 1.02
N LYS A 209 -7.99 -0.92 0.58
CA LYS A 209 -8.65 -2.10 1.15
C LYS A 209 -8.65 -3.25 0.13
N ASN A 210 -8.30 -4.42 0.63
CA ASN A 210 -8.40 -5.71 -0.05
C ASN A 210 -9.61 -6.51 0.50
N PRO A 211 -10.08 -7.55 -0.23
CA PRO A 211 -11.18 -8.40 0.23
C PRO A 211 -10.93 -9.02 1.60
N ASP A 212 -9.67 -9.38 1.85
CA ASP A 212 -9.18 -9.99 3.09
C ASP A 212 -8.77 -8.96 4.17
N GLY A 213 -9.12 -7.68 3.99
CA GLY A 213 -8.85 -6.59 4.94
C GLY A 213 -7.84 -5.57 4.43
N TYR A 214 -7.14 -4.90 5.36
CA TYR A 214 -6.21 -3.81 5.01
C TYR A 214 -4.76 -4.26 4.86
N LEU A 215 -4.50 -5.57 4.69
CA LEU A 215 -3.13 -6.04 4.54
C LEU A 215 -2.59 -5.61 3.15
N PRO A 216 -1.37 -5.05 3.07
CA PRO A 216 -0.72 -4.75 1.79
C PRO A 216 -0.70 -5.99 0.90
N GLY A 217 -1.27 -5.93 -0.30
CA GLY A 217 -1.44 -7.10 -1.16
C GLY A 217 -0.11 -7.73 -1.58
N ARG A 218 0.97 -6.94 -1.59
CA ARG A 218 2.34 -7.43 -1.85
C ARG A 218 2.83 -8.45 -0.81
N MET A 219 2.28 -8.40 0.41
CA MET A 219 2.64 -9.29 1.52
C MET A 219 1.71 -10.50 1.65
N ALA A 220 0.59 -10.54 0.92
CA ALA A 220 -0.37 -11.64 0.97
C ALA A 220 0.26 -13.03 0.71
N PRO A 221 1.08 -13.26 -0.33
CA PRO A 221 1.69 -14.57 -0.55
C PRO A 221 2.77 -14.92 0.48
N LEU A 222 3.38 -13.91 1.11
CA LEU A 222 4.47 -14.10 2.07
C LEU A 222 3.96 -14.66 3.41
N MET A 223 2.69 -14.41 3.78
CA MET A 223 2.08 -15.01 4.97
C MET A 223 2.13 -16.54 4.94
N ASN A 224 1.72 -17.15 3.83
CA ASN A 224 1.71 -18.61 3.70
C ASN A 224 3.12 -19.20 3.79
N PHE A 225 4.10 -18.53 3.18
CA PHE A 225 5.51 -18.92 3.28
C PHE A 225 5.99 -18.93 4.74
N TYR A 226 5.73 -17.86 5.51
CA TYR A 226 6.16 -17.79 6.90
C TYR A 226 5.49 -18.84 7.78
N VAL A 227 4.21 -19.15 7.57
CA VAL A 227 3.50 -20.19 8.32
C VAL A 227 4.12 -21.56 8.04
N ILE A 228 4.35 -21.91 6.77
CA ILE A 228 4.96 -23.19 6.39
C ILE A 228 6.37 -23.32 6.95
N MET A 229 7.19 -22.26 6.82
CA MET A 229 8.55 -22.24 7.37
C MET A 229 8.55 -22.37 8.89
N SER A 230 7.67 -21.66 9.59
CA SER A 230 7.51 -21.76 11.04
C SER A 230 7.15 -23.18 11.47
N LEU A 231 6.18 -23.81 10.78
CA LEU A 231 5.81 -25.21 11.03
C LEU A 231 6.98 -26.17 10.79
N ALA A 232 7.78 -25.95 9.75
CA ALA A 232 8.97 -26.75 9.48
C ALA A 232 10.01 -26.61 10.61
N TYR A 233 10.26 -25.40 11.11
CA TYR A 233 11.16 -25.17 12.24
C TYR A 233 10.64 -25.79 13.54
N VAL A 234 9.33 -25.74 13.81
CA VAL A 234 8.72 -26.40 14.95
C VAL A 234 8.91 -27.92 14.84
N PHE A 235 8.67 -28.50 13.65
CA PHE A 235 8.84 -29.93 13.43
C PHE A 235 10.30 -30.38 13.62
N LEU A 236 11.26 -29.63 13.07
CA LEU A 236 12.69 -29.88 13.28
C LEU A 236 13.08 -29.74 14.75
N SER A 237 12.53 -28.76 15.46
CA SER A 237 12.76 -28.57 16.90
C SER A 237 12.24 -29.75 17.72
N VAL A 238 11.06 -30.28 17.38
CA VAL A 238 10.48 -31.47 18.05
C VAL A 238 11.31 -32.72 17.77
N ILE A 239 11.75 -32.95 16.53
CA ILE A 239 12.63 -34.07 16.19
C ILE A 239 13.95 -33.95 16.95
N TRP A 240 14.58 -32.77 16.90
CA TRP A 240 15.85 -32.52 17.57
C TRP A 240 15.73 -32.75 19.08
N PHE A 241 14.68 -32.23 19.71
CA PHE A 241 14.43 -32.40 21.13
C PHE A 241 14.17 -33.87 21.50
N SER A 242 13.39 -34.60 20.68
CA SER A 242 13.11 -36.03 20.86
C SER A 242 14.39 -36.86 20.79
N GLN A 243 15.25 -36.60 19.80
CA GLN A 243 16.53 -37.29 19.64
C GLN A 243 17.50 -36.94 20.77
N TYR A 244 17.54 -35.68 21.20
CA TYR A 244 18.35 -35.22 22.34
C TYR A 244 17.97 -35.95 23.63
N VAL A 245 16.68 -36.03 23.97
CA VAL A 245 16.19 -36.74 25.17
C VAL A 245 16.44 -38.25 25.05
N ARG A 246 16.30 -38.84 23.86
CA ARG A 246 16.51 -40.28 23.65
C ARG A 246 17.97 -40.70 23.81
N PHE A 247 18.92 -39.92 23.30
CA PHE A 247 20.35 -40.20 23.33
C PHE A 247 21.11 -39.41 24.40
N TRP A 248 20.41 -38.95 25.44
CA TRP A 248 20.96 -38.05 26.47
C TRP A 248 22.17 -38.62 27.24
N ARG A 249 22.38 -39.93 27.19
CA ARG A 249 23.53 -40.61 27.82
C ARG A 249 24.71 -40.83 26.88
N ASP A 250 24.49 -40.80 25.56
CA ASP A 250 25.49 -41.15 24.54
C ASP A 250 25.97 -39.93 23.73
N ILE A 251 25.46 -38.75 24.05
CA ILE A 251 25.76 -37.49 23.35
C ILE A 251 27.09 -36.90 23.85
N LEU A 252 27.95 -36.51 22.90
CA LEU A 252 29.23 -35.83 23.15
C LEU A 252 29.02 -34.56 23.99
N GLN A 253 29.88 -34.35 25.01
CA GLN A 253 29.86 -33.19 25.91
C GLN A 253 29.77 -31.82 25.19
N LEU A 254 30.24 -31.74 23.94
CA LEU A 254 30.13 -30.54 23.10
C LEU A 254 28.68 -30.09 22.85
N GLN A 255 27.74 -31.03 22.65
CA GLN A 255 26.33 -30.69 22.44
C GLN A 255 25.67 -30.17 23.72
N HIS A 256 26.12 -30.61 24.90
CA HIS A 256 25.68 -30.01 26.17
C HIS A 256 26.11 -28.55 26.30
N CYS A 257 27.34 -28.20 25.92
CA CYS A 257 27.79 -26.80 25.91
C CYS A 257 26.97 -25.93 24.97
N ILE A 258 26.66 -26.41 23.75
CA ILE A 258 25.81 -25.68 22.80
C ILE A 258 24.41 -25.47 23.37
N THR A 259 23.84 -26.48 24.02
CA THR A 259 22.51 -26.39 24.65
C THR A 259 22.49 -25.40 25.83
N VAL A 260 23.56 -25.36 26.63
CA VAL A 260 23.74 -24.39 27.72
C VAL A 260 23.86 -22.96 27.17
N VAL A 261 24.63 -22.76 26.09
CA VAL A 261 24.77 -21.44 25.46
C VAL A 261 23.44 -20.96 24.88
N ILE A 262 22.70 -21.83 24.18
CA ILE A 262 21.38 -21.49 23.64
C ILE A 262 20.38 -21.18 24.78
N GLY A 263 20.39 -21.96 25.86
CA GLY A 263 19.56 -21.71 27.04
C GLY A 263 19.92 -20.42 27.78
N SER A 264 21.21 -20.08 27.86
CA SER A 264 21.71 -18.84 28.46
C SER A 264 21.30 -17.59 27.67
N TRP A 265 21.07 -17.70 26.37
CA TRP A 265 20.60 -16.59 25.52
C TRP A 265 19.08 -16.37 25.59
N ILE A 266 18.34 -17.32 26.17
CA ILE A 266 16.88 -17.32 26.29
C ILE A 266 16.42 -16.78 27.68
N VAL A 267 17.36 -16.50 28.59
CA VAL A 267 17.11 -15.89 29.92
C VAL A 267 17.44 -14.40 29.90
#